data_AF-A0A529NL65-F1
#
_entry.id   AF-A0A529NL65-F1
#
_cell.length_a   1.000
_cell.length_b   1.000
_cell.length_c   1.000
_cell.angle_alpha   90.00
_cell.angle_beta   90.00
_cell.angle_gamma   90.00
#
_symmetry.space_group_name_H-M   'P 1'
#
loop_
_entity.id
_entity.type
_entity.pdbx_description
1 polymer ?
#
loop_
_entity_poly.entity_id
_entity_poly.type
_entity_poly.pdbx_seq_one_letter_code
_entity_poly.pdbx_strand_id
1 'polypeptide(L)' 'MAALGNPVGISGGYDELPGDGETLLRSGLSLRHMRMIAALDDHGRVSAAAQVMNISQPAASRM' A
#
# COMPACT_ATOMS: atom_id res chain seq x y z
N MET A 1 -32.29 -18.23 -38.56
CA MET A 1 -32.82 -17.40 -37.47
C MET A 1 -32.22 -17.94 -36.18
N ALA A 2 -30.98 -17.54 -35.87
CA ALA A 2 -30.17 -18.13 -34.80
C ALA A 2 -30.47 -17.42 -33.48
N ALA A 3 -30.87 -18.21 -32.48
CA ALA A 3 -31.04 -17.78 -31.11
C ALA A 3 -29.72 -17.92 -30.34
N LEU A 4 -29.53 -16.99 -29.39
CA LEU A 4 -28.72 -17.10 -28.18
C LEU A 4 -27.19 -17.11 -28.34
N GLY A 5 -26.61 -15.99 -27.94
CA GLY A 5 -25.19 -15.87 -27.64
C GLY A 5 -24.90 -14.45 -27.16
N ASN A 6 -25.56 -14.01 -26.08
CA ASN A 6 -25.13 -12.81 -25.38
C ASN A 6 -24.13 -13.30 -24.32
N PRO A 7 -22.80 -13.22 -24.56
CA PRO A 7 -21.85 -13.51 -23.50
C PRO A 7 -22.07 -12.44 -22.45
N VAL A 8 -22.53 -12.86 -21.26
CA VAL A 8 -22.44 -12.02 -20.08
C VAL A 8 -20.94 -11.75 -19.93
N GLY A 9 -20.52 -10.59 -20.40
CA GLY A 9 -19.22 -10.05 -20.09
C GLY A 9 -19.28 -9.84 -18.60
N ILE A 10 -18.70 -10.78 -17.84
CA ILE A 10 -18.31 -10.54 -16.46
C ILE A 10 -17.20 -9.49 -16.55
N SER A 11 -17.57 -8.26 -16.88
CA SER A 11 -16.85 -7.08 -16.43
C SER A 11 -17.14 -7.04 -14.95
N GLY A 12 -16.40 -7.87 -14.21
CA GLY A 12 -16.28 -7.73 -12.77
C GLY A 12 -15.75 -6.33 -12.54
N GLY A 13 -16.68 -5.40 -12.35
CA GLY A 13 -16.40 -4.14 -11.73
C GLY A 13 -15.79 -4.49 -10.40
N TYR A 14 -14.47 -4.38 -10.32
CA TYR A 14 -13.82 -3.75 -9.17
C TYR A 14 -14.42 -2.34 -9.07
N ASP A 15 -15.70 -2.29 -8.70
CA ASP A 15 -16.54 -1.12 -8.52
C ASP A 15 -15.94 -0.42 -7.30
N GLU A 16 -14.98 0.46 -7.58
CA GLU A 16 -14.58 1.64 -6.82
C GLU A 16 -14.79 1.59 -5.30
N LEU A 17 -14.29 0.52 -4.64
CA LEU A 17 -13.77 0.71 -3.28
C LEU A 17 -12.72 1.81 -3.41
N PRO A 18 -12.77 2.90 -2.61
CA PRO A 18 -11.75 3.93 -2.64
C PRO A 18 -10.40 3.22 -2.54
N GLY A 19 -9.71 3.12 -3.69
CA GLY A 19 -8.75 2.04 -3.91
C GLY A 19 -7.81 2.00 -2.72
N ASP A 20 -7.56 0.85 -2.12
CA ASP A 20 -6.99 0.73 -0.77
C ASP A 20 -5.87 1.75 -0.48
N GLY A 21 -5.03 2.06 -1.47
CA GLY A 21 -4.10 3.18 -1.46
C GLY A 21 -4.67 4.56 -1.07
N GLU A 22 -5.77 5.04 -1.66
CA GLU A 22 -6.43 6.30 -1.30
C GLU A 22 -6.97 6.29 0.13
N THR A 23 -7.52 5.16 0.59
CA THR A 23 -7.97 5.02 1.99
C THR A 23 -6.78 5.10 2.96
N LEU A 24 -5.65 4.47 2.63
CA LEU A 24 -4.40 4.53 3.41
C LEU A 24 -3.78 5.93 3.37
N LEU A 25 -3.82 6.61 2.23
CA LEU A 25 -3.36 8.00 2.11
C LEU A 25 -4.22 8.94 2.97
N ARG A 26 -5.55 8.78 2.95
CA ARG A 26 -6.48 9.52 3.82
C ARG A 26 -6.27 9.20 5.30
N SER A 27 -5.85 7.99 5.64
CA SER A 27 -5.47 7.63 7.02
C SER A 27 -4.07 8.15 7.41
N GLY A 28 -3.40 8.93 6.56
CA GLY A 28 -2.04 9.46 6.80
C GLY A 28 -0.93 8.44 6.55
N LEU A 29 -1.27 7.23 6.12
CA LEU A 29 -0.38 6.09 5.98
C LEU A 29 0.18 6.04 4.56
N SER A 30 1.23 6.83 4.32
CA SER A 30 1.94 6.80 3.03
C SER A 30 2.76 5.50 2.81
N LEU A 31 3.12 5.21 1.56
CA LEU A 31 4.05 4.12 1.18
C LEU A 31 5.37 4.18 1.96
N ARG A 32 5.79 5.38 2.38
CA ARG A 32 6.99 5.56 3.19
C ARG A 32 6.85 4.93 4.58
N HIS A 33 5.67 5.01 5.21
CA HIS A 33 5.39 4.35 6.49
C HIS A 33 5.36 2.83 6.33
N MET A 34 4.80 2.32 5.24
CA MET A 34 4.84 0.88 4.93
C MET A 34 6.26 0.36 4.78
N ARG A 35 7.12 1.13 4.09
CA ARG A 35 8.56 0.80 3.99
C ARG A 35 9.26 0.87 5.35
N MET A 36 8.87 1.79 6.22
CA MET A 36 9.39 1.85 7.60
C MET A 36 9.02 0.62 8.40
N ILE A 37 7.77 0.16 8.30
CA ILE A 37 7.31 -1.06 8.97
C ILE A 37 8.07 -2.29 8.47
N ALA A 38 8.23 -2.44 7.15
CA ALA A 38 9.03 -3.54 6.59
C ALA A 38 10.50 -3.49 7.05
N ALA A 39 11.13 -2.32 7.02
CA ALA A 39 12.52 -2.18 7.46
C ALA A 39 12.70 -2.44 8.97
N LEU A 40 11.68 -2.18 9.79
CA LEU A 40 11.68 -2.55 11.20
C LEU A 40 11.50 -4.05 11.41
N ASP A 41 10.64 -4.69 10.62
CA ASP A 41 10.44 -6.14 10.65
C ASP A 41 11.73 -6.89 10.29
N ASP A 42 12.39 -6.45 9.22
CA ASP A 42 13.63 -7.06 8.72
C ASP A 42 14.83 -6.91 9.68
N HIS A 43 14.93 -5.77 10.38
CA HIS A 43 16.15 -5.41 11.13
C HIS A 43 15.96 -5.31 12.65
N GLY A 44 14.72 -5.28 13.14
CA GLY A 44 14.37 -5.23 14.56
C GLY A 44 14.80 -3.97 15.32
N ARG A 45 15.41 -2.97 14.65
CA ARG A 45 15.96 -1.76 15.30
C ARG A 45 15.74 -0.51 14.44
N VAL A 46 15.27 0.56 15.09
CA VAL A 46 15.00 1.87 14.45
C VAL A 46 16.24 2.47 13.78
N SER A 47 17.43 2.34 14.38
CA SER A 47 18.67 2.87 13.80
C SER A 47 19.07 2.15 12.51
N ALA A 48 18.82 0.84 12.41
CA ALA A 48 19.08 0.06 11.19
C ALA A 48 18.06 0.39 10.09
N ALA A 49 16.78 0.48 10.43
CA ALA A 49 15.74 0.90 9.49
C ALA A 49 16.00 2.32 8.93
N ALA A 50 16.47 3.25 9.77
CA ALA A 50 16.84 4.60 9.34
C ALA A 50 17.97 4.60 8.29
N GLN A 51 18.98 3.73 8.45
CA GLN A 51 20.06 3.59 7.48
C GLN A 51 19.56 3.05 6.13
N VAL A 52 18.72 2.01 6.15
CA VAL A 52 18.13 1.42 4.94
C VAL A 52 17.26 2.42 4.19
N MET A 53 16.51 3.23 4.93
CA MET A 53 15.65 4.27 4.37
C MET A 53 16.39 5.56 4.02
N ASN A 54 17.72 5.61 4.23
CA ASN A 54 18.57 6.78 3.97
C ASN A 54 18.04 8.07 4.62
N ILE A 55 17.65 7.97 5.89
CA ILE A 55 17.12 9.09 6.69
C ILE A 55 17.80 9.12 8.06
N SER A 56 17.69 10.24 8.77
CA SER A 56 18.22 10.33 10.13
C SER A 56 17.35 9.53 11.10
N GLN A 57 17.97 8.97 12.15
CA GLN A 57 17.25 8.26 13.21
C GLN A 57 16.14 9.12 13.88
N PRO A 58 16.32 10.43 14.16
CA PRO A 58 15.25 11.28 14.67
C PRO A 58 14.08 11.49 13.70
N ALA A 59 14.30 11.33 12.39
CA ALA A 59 13.21 11.37 11.41
C ALA A 59 12.48 10.03 11.36
N ALA A 60 13.21 8.92 11.44
CA ALA A 60 12.63 7.57 11.52
C ALA A 60 11.77 7.37 12.77
N SER A 61 12.17 7.93 13.91
CA SER A 61 11.44 7.83 15.18
C SER A 61 10.13 8.65 15.23
N ARG A 62 9.95 9.62 14.33
CA ARG A 62 8.72 10.45 14.23
C ARG A 62 7.75 9.94 13.16
N MET A 63 8.21 8.98 12.37
CA MET A 63 7.43 8.29 11.35
C MET A 63 6.64 7.17 12.01
#